data_AF-A0A7X6NVU6-F1
#
_entry.id   AF-A0A7X6NVU6-F1
#
_cell.length_a   1.000
_cell.length_b   1.000
_cell.length_c   1.000
_cell.angle_alpha   90.00
_cell.angle_beta   90.00
_cell.angle_gamma   90.00
#
_symmetry.space_group_name_H-M   'P 1'
#
loop_
_entity.id
_entity.type
_entity.pdbx_description
1 polymer ?
#
loop_
_entity_poly.entity_id
_entity_poly.type
_entity_poly.pdbx_seq_one_letter_code
_entity_poly.pdbx_strand_id
1 'polypeptide(L)'
;MKVKVGDKVRVIAGSDKGKEGNVQKVLKNTNRVIVTGVHIVKKHVKPGRTNETGGILEVEAPIHASNVKVLESSKREKAKTEKKVEKAKKEQVKETKKATKKEVVANIQKDMTKKAITKNTRKNAVTKKVGGN
;
A
#
# COMPACT_ATOMS: atom_id res chain seq x y z
N MET A 1 -6.35 -11.82 5.91
CA MET A 1 -7.26 -11.06 6.81
C MET A 1 -6.49 -9.98 7.57
N LYS A 2 -7.05 -8.78 7.76
CA LYS A 2 -6.34 -7.60 8.33
C LYS A 2 -6.78 -7.21 9.75
N VAL A 3 -7.60 -8.04 10.39
CA VAL A 3 -8.17 -7.82 11.72
C VAL A 3 -7.44 -8.72 12.73
N LYS A 4 -7.10 -8.19 13.90
CA LYS A 4 -6.48 -8.91 15.01
C LYS A 4 -7.41 -8.95 16.23
N VAL A 5 -7.11 -9.86 17.14
CA VAL A 5 -7.78 -9.93 18.46
C VAL A 5 -7.44 -8.66 19.23
N GLY A 6 -8.44 -8.04 19.86
CA GLY A 6 -8.30 -6.77 20.58
C GLY A 6 -8.50 -5.50 19.73
N ASP A 7 -8.67 -5.63 18.41
CA ASP A 7 -8.98 -4.46 17.57
C ASP A 7 -10.40 -3.95 17.85
N LYS A 8 -10.57 -2.62 17.92
CA LYS A 8 -11.89 -1.98 17.91
C LYS A 8 -12.40 -1.89 16.46
N VAL A 9 -13.57 -2.46 16.20
CA VAL A 9 -14.16 -2.53 14.86
C VAL A 9 -15.59 -1.99 14.82
N ARG A 10 -15.99 -1.48 13.66
CA ARG A 10 -17.37 -1.10 13.34
C ARG A 10 -17.92 -2.01 12.24
N VAL A 11 -19.18 -2.41 12.38
CA VAL A 11 -19.89 -3.18 11.35
C VAL A 11 -20.31 -2.25 10.21
N ILE A 12 -19.95 -2.61 8.98
CA ILE A 12 -20.23 -1.85 7.75
C ILE A 12 -21.57 -2.26 7.13
N ALA A 13 -21.89 -3.56 7.18
CA ALA A 13 -23.03 -4.17 6.51
C ALA A 13 -23.58 -5.35 7.31
N GLY A 14 -24.87 -5.62 7.15
CA GLY A 14 -25.63 -6.64 7.86
C GLY A 14 -26.63 -6.06 8.86
N SER A 15 -27.28 -6.92 9.65
CA SER A 15 -28.33 -6.54 10.60
C SER A 15 -27.84 -5.59 11.70
N ASP A 16 -26.57 -5.71 12.07
CA ASP A 16 -25.93 -4.92 13.12
C ASP A 16 -25.12 -3.72 12.57
N LYS A 17 -25.49 -3.20 11.39
CA LYS A 17 -24.77 -2.09 10.75
C LYS A 17 -24.62 -0.89 11.69
N GLY A 18 -23.41 -0.36 11.78
CA GLY A 18 -23.09 0.82 12.60
C GLY A 18 -22.70 0.50 14.04
N LYS A 19 -22.97 -0.72 14.55
CA LYS A 19 -22.51 -1.12 15.88
C LYS A 19 -20.98 -1.20 15.92
N GLU A 20 -20.43 -0.85 17.08
CA GLU A 20 -19.01 -0.94 17.39
C GLU A 20 -18.79 -2.00 18.45
N GLY A 21 -17.66 -2.71 18.35
CA GLY A 21 -17.29 -3.71 19.34
C GLY A 21 -15.81 -4.07 19.24
N ASN A 22 -15.34 -4.82 20.23
CA ASN A 22 -13.98 -5.36 20.26
C ASN A 22 -13.96 -6.78 19.72
N VAL A 23 -12.89 -7.13 19.04
CA VAL A 23 -12.72 -8.49 18.48
C VAL A 23 -12.26 -9.45 19.58
N GLN A 24 -13.13 -10.36 20.01
CA GLN A 24 -12.79 -11.43 20.96
C GLN A 24 -11.92 -12.52 20.32
N LYS A 25 -12.34 -13.00 19.15
CA LYS A 25 -11.69 -14.14 18.49
C LYS A 25 -11.70 -13.98 16.99
N VAL A 26 -10.63 -14.47 16.37
CA VAL A 26 -10.42 -14.41 14.93
C VAL A 26 -10.28 -15.83 14.39
N LEU A 27 -11.22 -16.25 13.55
CA LEU A 27 -11.23 -17.54 12.86
C LEU A 27 -10.58 -17.38 11.48
N LYS A 28 -9.26 -17.57 11.41
CA LYS A 28 -8.48 -17.36 10.17
C LYS A 28 -8.89 -18.30 9.04
N ASN A 29 -9.22 -19.55 9.35
CA ASN A 29 -9.54 -20.58 8.35
C ASN A 29 -10.82 -20.25 7.57
N THR A 30 -11.80 -19.64 8.24
CA THR A 30 -13.11 -19.32 7.64
C THR A 30 -13.29 -17.82 7.36
N ASN A 31 -12.25 -17.00 7.56
CA ASN A 31 -12.30 -15.54 7.44
C ASN A 31 -13.45 -14.88 8.24
N ARG A 32 -13.70 -15.37 9.46
CA ARG A 32 -14.71 -14.82 10.35
C ARG A 32 -14.11 -14.29 11.65
N VAL A 33 -14.83 -13.37 12.29
CA VAL A 33 -14.45 -12.74 13.55
C VAL A 33 -15.64 -12.74 14.52
N ILE A 34 -15.38 -12.95 15.79
CA ILE A 34 -16.37 -12.80 16.87
C ILE A 34 -16.14 -11.44 17.50
N VAL A 35 -17.17 -10.60 17.51
CA VAL A 35 -17.12 -9.22 17.96
C VAL A 35 -18.12 -9.04 19.08
N THR A 36 -17.70 -8.38 20.16
CA THR A 36 -18.53 -8.17 21.34
C THR A 36 -19.80 -7.37 21.01
N GLY A 37 -20.97 -7.87 21.43
CA GLY A 37 -22.27 -7.20 21.25
C GLY A 37 -22.79 -7.15 19.81
N VAL A 38 -22.19 -7.91 18.89
CA VAL A 38 -22.58 -7.98 17.48
C VAL A 38 -22.97 -9.41 17.12
N HIS A 39 -24.03 -9.57 16.33
CA HIS A 39 -24.51 -10.85 15.84
C HIS A 39 -24.83 -11.83 16.98
N ILE A 40 -25.71 -11.40 17.89
CA ILE A 40 -26.16 -12.20 19.02
C ILE A 40 -27.19 -13.22 18.53
N VAL A 41 -26.96 -14.49 18.83
CA VAL A 41 -27.87 -15.60 18.52
C VAL A 41 -28.38 -16.24 19.79
N LYS A 42 -29.67 -16.59 19.79
CA LYS A 42 -30.31 -17.32 20.88
C LYS A 42 -30.07 -18.81 20.69
N LYS A 43 -29.33 -19.41 21.61
CA LYS A 43 -29.05 -20.84 21.64
C LYS A 43 -29.84 -21.49 22.77
N HIS A 44 -30.73 -22.40 22.41
CA HIS A 44 -31.40 -23.26 23.39
C HIS A 44 -30.43 -24.35 23.84
N VAL A 45 -30.13 -24.38 25.13
CA VAL A 45 -29.19 -25.34 25.71
C VAL A 45 -29.93 -26.22 26.70
N LYS A 46 -29.83 -27.53 26.50
CA LYS A 46 -30.36 -28.51 27.46
C LYS A 46 -29.56 -28.42 28.77
N PRO A 47 -30.20 -28.59 29.93
CA PRO A 47 -29.51 -28.64 31.21
C PRO A 47 -28.47 -29.77 31.23
N GLY A 48 -27.31 -29.51 31.80
CA GLY A 48 -26.19 -30.45 31.87
C GLY A 48 -25.14 -30.01 32.90
N ARG A 49 -24.07 -30.78 33.08
CA ARG A 49 -23.06 -30.54 34.15
C ARG A 49 -22.41 -29.15 34.15
N THR A 50 -22.28 -28.51 33.00
CA THR A 50 -21.68 -27.16 32.89
C THR A 50 -22.72 -26.04 33.00
N ASN A 51 -24.01 -26.35 32.77
CA ASN A 51 -25.12 -25.41 32.81
C ASN A 51 -26.33 -26.11 33.44
N GLU A 52 -26.40 -26.08 34.77
CA GLU A 52 -27.36 -26.86 35.57
C GLU A 52 -28.81 -26.45 35.30
N THR A 53 -29.05 -25.15 35.12
CA THR A 53 -30.40 -24.60 34.89
C THR A 53 -30.92 -24.82 33.46
N GLY A 54 -30.03 -25.06 32.49
CA GLY A 54 -30.39 -25.00 31.07
C GLY A 54 -30.98 -23.64 30.67
N GLY A 55 -31.55 -23.54 29.46
CA GLY A 55 -32.33 -22.36 29.05
C GLY A 55 -31.89 -21.72 27.74
N ILE A 56 -32.33 -20.48 27.54
CA ILE A 56 -32.01 -19.68 26.35
C ILE A 56 -30.78 -18.83 26.66
N LEU A 57 -29.64 -19.18 26.05
CA LEU A 57 -28.41 -18.42 26.17
C LEU A 57 -28.26 -17.49 24.96
N GLU A 58 -27.86 -16.26 25.23
CA GLU A 58 -27.47 -15.30 24.20
C GLU A 58 -25.97 -15.40 23.98
N VAL A 59 -25.56 -15.78 22.77
CA VAL A 59 -24.16 -16.02 22.43
C VAL A 59 -23.79 -15.21 21.19
N GLU A 60 -22.58 -14.64 21.21
CA GLU A 60 -22.03 -13.90 20.08
C GLU A 60 -21.63 -14.87 18.96
N ALA A 61 -22.16 -14.65 17.76
CA ALA A 61 -21.87 -15.47 16.58
C ALA A 61 -20.82 -14.80 15.68
N PRO A 62 -20.02 -15.60 14.95
CA PRO A 62 -18.99 -15.07 14.07
C PRO A 62 -19.59 -14.33 12.86
N ILE A 63 -19.07 -13.14 12.57
CA ILE A 63 -19.37 -12.33 11.39
C ILE A 63 -18.21 -12.40 10.37
N HIS A 64 -18.51 -12.26 9.08
CA HIS A 64 -17.48 -12.27 8.03
C HIS A 64 -16.56 -11.04 8.12
N ALA A 65 -15.26 -11.23 7.92
CA ALA A 65 -14.26 -10.16 8.06
C ALA A 65 -14.46 -8.98 7.09
N SER A 66 -15.15 -9.18 5.95
CA SER A 66 -15.49 -8.11 5.01
C SER A 66 -16.55 -7.14 5.54
N ASN A 67 -17.36 -7.57 6.51
CA ASN A 67 -18.46 -6.77 7.05
C ASN A 67 -18.01 -5.89 8.23
N VAL A 68 -16.72 -5.93 8.59
CA VAL A 68 -16.17 -5.15 9.70
C VAL A 68 -15.03 -4.26 9.24
N LYS A 69 -14.93 -3.08 9.86
CA LYS A 69 -13.87 -2.10 9.62
C LYS A 69 -13.17 -1.79 10.93
N VAL A 70 -11.86 -1.91 10.95
CA VAL A 70 -11.03 -1.46 12.07
C VAL A 70 -11.13 0.07 12.18
N LEU A 71 -11.46 0.56 13.38
CA LEU A 71 -11.69 1.98 13.66
C LEU A 71 -10.42 2.73 14.07
N GLU A 72 -9.28 2.04 14.28
CA GLU A 72 -7.96 2.59 14.65
C GLU A 72 -7.80 4.07 14.28
N SER A 73 -7.95 4.92 15.29
CA SER A 73 -8.09 6.37 15.19
C SER A 73 -6.76 7.10 14.97
N SER A 74 -5.64 6.41 14.78
CA SER A 74 -4.33 7.09 14.76
C SER A 74 -3.23 6.42 13.95
N LYS A 75 -3.32 5.12 13.61
CA LYS A 75 -2.24 4.42 12.90
C LYS A 75 -2.44 4.28 11.39
N ARG A 76 -3.67 4.45 10.90
CA ARG A 76 -4.03 4.26 9.49
C ARG A 76 -3.65 5.43 8.59
N GLU A 77 -3.47 6.62 9.14
CA GLU A 77 -2.84 7.73 8.43
C GLU A 77 -1.37 7.41 8.13
N LYS A 78 -0.62 6.95 9.15
CA LYS A 78 0.80 6.60 9.01
C LYS A 78 1.04 5.51 7.96
N ALA A 79 0.26 4.42 7.97
CA ALA A 79 0.42 3.32 7.02
C ALA A 79 0.01 3.66 5.57
N LYS A 80 -0.90 4.62 5.35
CA LYS A 80 -1.20 5.14 4.00
C LYS A 80 -0.08 6.06 3.52
N THR A 81 0.44 6.91 4.41
CA THR A 81 1.55 7.82 4.11
C THR A 81 2.81 7.02 3.76
N GLU A 82 3.14 5.96 4.49
CA GLU A 82 4.31 5.11 4.21
C GLU A 82 4.25 4.44 2.82
N LYS A 83 3.10 3.86 2.43
CA LYS A 83 2.95 3.28 1.08
C LYS A 83 2.99 4.32 -0.03
N LYS A 84 2.58 5.55 0.23
CA LYS A 84 2.63 6.67 -0.74
C LYS A 84 4.07 7.20 -0.87
N VAL A 85 4.80 7.28 0.23
CA VAL A 85 6.23 7.67 0.27
C VAL A 85 7.10 6.64 -0.43
N GLU A 86 6.82 5.34 -0.28
CA GLU A 86 7.59 4.29 -0.97
C GLU A 86 7.39 4.34 -2.50
N LYS A 87 6.17 4.65 -2.99
CA LYS A 87 5.91 4.86 -4.41
C LYS A 87 6.58 6.12 -4.95
N ALA A 88 6.50 7.23 -4.23
CA ALA A 88 7.13 8.49 -4.62
C ALA A 88 8.67 8.37 -4.70
N LYS A 89 9.31 7.69 -3.74
CA LYS A 89 10.76 7.42 -3.80
C LYS A 89 11.15 6.57 -5.00
N LYS A 90 10.34 5.58 -5.39
CA LYS A 90 10.59 4.73 -6.58
C LYS A 90 10.45 5.51 -7.90
N GLU A 91 9.55 6.47 -7.98
CA GLU A 91 9.40 7.35 -9.17
C GLU A 91 10.54 8.37 -9.28
N GLN A 92 10.92 9.03 -8.18
CA GLN A 92 12.04 9.99 -8.19
C GLN A 92 13.38 9.33 -8.51
N VAL A 93 13.61 8.09 -8.08
CA VAL A 93 14.83 7.33 -8.45
C VAL A 93 14.84 6.95 -9.94
N LYS A 94 13.69 6.77 -10.58
CA LYS A 94 13.62 6.52 -12.03
C LYS A 94 13.85 7.80 -12.83
N GLU A 95 13.34 8.92 -12.35
CA GLU A 95 13.46 10.21 -13.01
C GLU A 95 14.89 10.78 -12.94
N THR A 96 15.54 10.67 -11.77
CA THR A 96 16.95 11.08 -11.58
C THR A 96 17.93 10.25 -12.41
N LYS A 97 17.70 8.93 -12.56
CA LYS A 97 18.51 8.08 -13.46
C LYS A 97 18.30 8.39 -14.95
N LYS A 98 17.15 8.93 -15.32
CA LYS A 98 16.84 9.34 -16.70
C LYS A 98 17.44 10.71 -17.03
N ALA A 99 17.50 11.60 -16.04
CA ALA A 99 18.17 12.90 -16.15
C ALA A 99 19.68 12.76 -16.32
N THR A 100 20.35 11.94 -15.50
CA THR A 100 21.81 11.72 -15.60
C THR A 100 22.22 11.07 -16.93
N LYS A 101 21.41 10.14 -17.48
CA LYS A 101 21.64 9.59 -18.83
C LYS A 101 21.50 10.64 -19.94
N LYS A 102 20.54 11.57 -19.84
CA LYS A 102 20.38 12.65 -20.84
C LYS A 102 21.57 13.61 -20.84
N GLU A 103 22.09 13.92 -19.66
CA GLU A 103 23.20 14.86 -19.48
C GLU A 103 24.52 14.30 -20.02
N VAL A 104 24.79 13.01 -19.78
CA VAL A 104 25.96 12.30 -20.34
C VAL A 104 25.91 12.24 -21.87
N VAL A 105 24.75 11.96 -22.45
CA VAL A 105 24.58 11.90 -23.92
C VAL A 105 24.79 13.28 -24.57
N ALA A 106 24.29 14.35 -23.94
CA ALA A 106 24.44 15.72 -24.45
C ALA A 106 25.91 16.19 -24.43
N ASN A 107 26.69 15.79 -23.43
CA ASN A 107 28.11 16.15 -23.34
C ASN A 107 28.96 15.40 -24.38
N ILE A 108 28.69 14.11 -24.63
CA ILE A 108 29.36 13.34 -25.69
C ILE A 108 29.12 13.97 -27.07
N GLN A 109 27.90 14.42 -27.35
CA GLN A 109 27.56 15.06 -28.63
C GLN A 109 28.26 16.42 -28.82
N LYS A 110 28.40 17.21 -27.74
CA LYS A 110 29.15 18.48 -27.77
C LYS A 110 30.64 18.28 -28.02
N ASP A 111 31.24 17.22 -27.48
CA ASP A 111 32.66 16.93 -27.71
C ASP A 111 32.94 16.45 -29.14
N MET A 112 32.06 15.61 -29.71
CA MET A 112 32.19 15.17 -31.10
C MET A 112 32.06 16.32 -32.10
N THR A 113 31.13 17.26 -31.87
CA THR A 113 30.90 18.41 -32.76
C THR A 113 32.04 19.43 -32.69
N LYS A 114 32.58 19.72 -31.50
CA LYS A 114 33.79 20.57 -31.36
C LYS A 114 35.02 19.96 -32.05
N LYS A 115 35.19 18.63 -31.96
CA LYS A 115 36.29 17.90 -32.64
C LYS A 115 36.13 17.88 -34.16
N ALA A 116 34.90 17.93 -34.68
CA ALA A 116 34.61 18.04 -36.11
C ALA A 116 34.91 19.45 -36.66
N ILE A 117 34.48 20.51 -35.95
CA ILE A 117 34.70 21.90 -36.37
C ILE A 117 36.20 22.23 -36.43
N THR A 118 36.97 21.83 -35.42
CA THR A 118 38.43 22.06 -35.34
C THR A 118 39.23 21.29 -36.40
N LYS A 119 38.76 20.14 -36.86
CA LYS A 119 39.37 19.43 -38.00
C LYS A 119 39.08 20.13 -39.33
N ASN A 120 37.90 20.71 -39.48
CA ASN A 120 37.50 21.38 -40.71
C ASN A 120 38.23 22.73 -40.89
N THR A 121 38.42 23.49 -39.81
CA THR A 121 39.21 24.74 -39.84
C THR A 121 40.68 24.49 -40.17
N ARG A 122 41.28 23.40 -39.67
CA ARG A 122 42.65 23.00 -40.04
C ARG A 122 42.78 22.56 -41.50
N LYS A 123 41.79 21.85 -42.06
CA LYS A 123 41.79 21.50 -43.50
C LYS A 123 41.67 22.72 -44.41
N ASN A 124 40.78 23.66 -44.10
CA ASN A 124 40.62 24.90 -44.89
C ASN A 124 41.80 25.87 -44.75
N ALA A 125 42.53 25.84 -43.64
CA ALA A 125 43.74 26.64 -43.48
C ALA A 125 44.92 26.12 -44.32
N VAL A 126 44.97 24.80 -44.57
CA VAL A 126 46.00 24.19 -45.43
C VAL A 126 45.73 24.47 -46.90
N THR A 127 44.46 24.41 -47.36
CA THR A 127 44.12 24.66 -48.78
C THR A 127 44.29 26.11 -49.22
N LYS A 128 44.20 27.10 -48.30
CA LYS A 128 44.51 28.51 -48.59
C LYS A 128 46.00 28.83 -48.75
N LYS A 129 46.91 27.95 -48.29
CA LYS A 129 48.36 28.14 -48.42
C LYS A 129 48.95 27.60 -49.73
N VAL A 130 48.19 26.84 -50.51
CA VAL A 130 48.67 26.21 -51.77
C VAL A 130 48.12 26.91 -53.02
N GLY A 131 47.18 27.85 -52.87
CA GLY A 131 46.58 28.61 -53.97
C GLY A 131 47.22 29.99 -54.20
N GLY A 132 48.51 30.14 -53.92
CA GLY A 132 49.28 31.33 -54.29
C GLY A 132 50.02 31.10 -55.60
N ASN A 133 49.48 31.66 -56.68
CA ASN A 133 50.23 32.10 -57.86
C ASN A 133 49.50 33.31 -58.45
#